data_AF-A0A2G5UH11-F1
#
_entry.id   AF-A0A2G5UH11-F1
#
_cell.length_a   1.000
_cell.length_b   1.000
_cell.length_c   1.000
_cell.angle_alpha   90.00
_cell.angle_beta   90.00
_cell.angle_gamma   90.00
#
_symmetry.space_group_name_H-M   'P 1'
#
loop_
_entity.id
_entity.type
_entity.pdbx_description
1 polymer ?
#
loop_
_entity_poly.entity_id
_entity_poly.type
_entity_poly.pdbx_seq_one_letter_code
_entity_poly.pdbx_strand_id
1 'polypeptide(L)'
;MLHTINSFLLPLLLILSSFESIESSASPDTRNVKIGGAKPPNLKLLECFEFKKNYWIVGHAFHTSSVQFKDECLRMCLTSSIRKAKCLSAMHVPNDDECVISDQNQVTKPDLFIENDTPGSFTVNFFRNICVDPPDSEGANRFEARLQGYKGGEGIIEFAQTSGRNTQVMVVISGLKENSLYEVALLPGGSGEKGGKCHKKARVDGEEKTIMTLETDHTGMAVEPWRNMDLDIFEENVVGLVRIEN
;
A
#
# COMPACT_ATOMS: atom_id res chain seq x y z
N MET A 1 -71.50 -1.94 5.25
CA MET A 1 -70.15 -1.35 5.39
C MET A 1 -69.18 -2.41 4.88
N LEU A 2 -68.64 -2.29 3.65
CA LEU A 2 -67.39 -1.56 3.31
C LEU A 2 -66.28 -1.92 4.33
N HIS A 3 -65.14 -2.53 4.02
CA HIS A 3 -64.27 -2.62 2.83
C HIS A 3 -63.53 -3.99 2.83
N THR A 4 -63.27 -4.70 1.72
CA THR A 4 -62.13 -4.54 0.76
C THR A 4 -60.76 -4.46 1.47
N ILE A 5 -59.79 -5.38 1.30
CA ILE A 5 -58.95 -5.60 0.11
C ILE A 5 -58.16 -6.94 0.22
N ASN A 6 -58.00 -7.56 -0.95
CA ASN A 6 -57.17 -8.70 -1.36
C ASN A 6 -55.65 -8.55 -1.14
N SER A 7 -54.94 -9.66 -1.39
CA SER A 7 -53.67 -9.75 -2.15
C SER A 7 -52.48 -10.25 -1.31
N PHE A 8 -52.15 -11.55 -1.36
CA PHE A 8 -51.36 -12.31 -2.36
C PHE A 8 -49.86 -12.40 -1.97
N LEU A 9 -49.39 -13.67 -1.96
CA LEU A 9 -48.06 -14.20 -2.31
C LEU A 9 -46.87 -13.84 -1.41
N LEU A 10 -46.45 -14.77 -0.54
CA LEU A 10 -45.48 -15.88 -0.74
C LEU A 10 -44.03 -15.46 -0.41
N PRO A 11 -43.24 -16.33 0.25
CA PRO A 11 -41.96 -16.01 0.87
C PRO A 11 -40.83 -16.02 -0.16
N LEU A 12 -39.83 -15.16 -0.01
CA LEU A 12 -38.62 -15.22 -0.82
C LEU A 12 -37.41 -15.57 0.05
N LEU A 13 -36.95 -16.80 -0.17
CA LEU A 13 -35.61 -17.30 0.10
C LEU A 13 -34.53 -16.31 -0.34
N LEU A 14 -33.46 -16.17 0.45
CA LEU A 14 -32.11 -16.05 -0.10
C LEU A 14 -31.18 -16.98 0.68
N ILE A 15 -30.81 -18.04 -0.02
CA ILE A 15 -29.88 -19.11 0.35
C ILE A 15 -28.46 -18.52 0.40
N LEU A 16 -27.73 -18.81 1.48
CA LEU A 16 -26.28 -18.69 1.56
C LEU A 16 -25.66 -19.73 0.61
N SER A 17 -25.15 -19.32 -0.55
CA SER A 17 -24.26 -20.18 -1.34
C SER A 17 -22.82 -20.01 -0.87
N SER A 18 -22.41 -20.89 0.04
CA SER A 18 -21.02 -21.31 0.18
C SER A 18 -20.64 -22.09 -1.08
N PHE A 19 -19.78 -21.54 -1.93
CA PHE A 19 -19.16 -22.33 -3.00
C PHE A 19 -18.05 -23.19 -2.39
N GLU A 20 -18.30 -24.49 -2.37
CA GLU A 20 -17.32 -25.55 -2.17
C GLU A 20 -16.24 -25.48 -3.25
N SER A 21 -15.00 -25.59 -2.80
CA SER A 21 -13.82 -25.84 -3.61
C SER A 21 -14.00 -27.12 -4.42
N ILE A 22 -13.84 -27.06 -5.74
CA ILE A 22 -13.78 -28.27 -6.57
C ILE A 22 -12.42 -28.92 -6.37
N GLU A 23 -12.44 -30.03 -5.65
CA GLU A 23 -11.37 -31.01 -5.55
C GLU A 23 -11.43 -31.90 -6.80
N SER A 24 -10.43 -31.80 -7.68
CA SER A 24 -10.27 -32.72 -8.81
C SER A 24 -9.23 -33.77 -8.44
N SER A 25 -9.71 -34.94 -8.01
CA SER A 25 -8.91 -36.14 -7.79
C SER A 25 -8.84 -36.98 -9.07
N ALA A 26 -7.63 -37.16 -9.61
CA ALA A 26 -7.27 -38.29 -10.46
C ALA A 26 -5.88 -38.79 -10.05
N SER A 27 -5.72 -40.11 -9.97
CA SER A 27 -4.59 -40.90 -9.43
C SER A 27 -4.21 -41.99 -10.47
N PRO A 28 -3.07 -42.73 -10.42
CA PRO A 28 -1.73 -42.52 -9.84
C PRO A 28 -0.59 -42.63 -10.91
N ASP A 29 0.67 -42.60 -10.44
CA ASP A 29 1.92 -43.03 -11.09
C ASP A 29 2.62 -42.10 -12.11
N THR A 30 3.49 -41.21 -11.63
CA THR A 30 4.96 -41.38 -11.74
C THR A 30 5.68 -40.32 -10.90
N ARG A 31 6.77 -40.73 -10.24
CA ARG A 31 7.61 -39.86 -9.40
C ARG A 31 8.09 -38.64 -10.18
N ASN A 32 7.70 -37.45 -9.73
CA ASN A 32 8.50 -36.26 -9.95
C ASN A 32 8.32 -35.32 -8.76
N VAL A 33 9.36 -35.24 -7.93
CA VAL A 33 9.45 -34.27 -6.83
C VAL A 33 9.54 -32.90 -7.48
N LYS A 34 8.39 -32.24 -7.64
CA LYS A 34 8.34 -30.80 -7.91
C LYS A 34 8.76 -30.12 -6.63
N ILE A 35 10.04 -29.77 -6.54
CA ILE A 35 10.51 -28.74 -5.62
C ILE A 35 9.70 -27.49 -5.97
N GLY A 36 8.76 -27.14 -5.11
CA GLY A 36 8.00 -25.90 -5.25
C GLY A 36 8.99 -24.76 -5.28
N GLY A 37 9.14 -24.13 -6.44
CA GLY A 37 9.92 -22.91 -6.56
C GLY A 37 9.24 -21.86 -5.70
N ALA A 38 9.83 -21.56 -4.54
CA ALA A 38 9.41 -20.43 -3.74
C ALA A 38 9.47 -19.18 -4.63
N LYS A 39 8.34 -18.49 -4.76
CA LYS A 39 8.30 -17.19 -5.44
C LYS A 39 9.32 -16.29 -4.74
N PRO A 40 10.21 -15.59 -5.49
CA PRO A 40 11.20 -14.72 -4.87
C PRO A 40 10.49 -13.69 -3.98
N PRO A 41 11.07 -13.30 -2.84
CA PRO A 41 10.45 -12.34 -1.94
C PRO A 41 10.23 -11.02 -2.69
N ASN A 42 9.05 -10.43 -2.52
CA ASN A 42 8.75 -9.09 -3.01
C ASN A 42 9.58 -8.08 -2.20
N LEU A 43 10.66 -7.58 -2.81
CA LEU A 43 11.64 -6.68 -2.16
C LEU A 43 11.23 -5.21 -2.20
N LYS A 44 10.08 -4.87 -2.79
CA LYS A 44 9.64 -3.47 -2.98
C LYS A 44 9.47 -2.71 -1.67
N LEU A 45 9.18 -3.40 -0.56
CA LEU A 45 9.18 -2.81 0.78
C LEU A 45 10.52 -2.15 1.10
N LEU A 46 11.63 -2.82 0.80
CA LEU A 46 12.99 -2.35 1.14
C LEU A 46 13.43 -1.19 0.25
N GLU A 47 12.93 -1.12 -0.98
CA GLU A 47 13.23 -0.04 -1.92
C GLU A 47 12.70 1.33 -1.46
N CYS A 48 11.72 1.35 -0.54
CA CYS A 48 11.29 2.59 0.12
C CYS A 48 12.25 3.12 1.18
N PHE A 49 13.38 2.43 1.46
CA PHE A 49 14.25 2.78 2.57
C PHE A 49 15.74 2.84 2.22
N GLU A 50 16.37 3.95 2.59
CA GLU A 50 17.83 4.04 2.66
C GLU A 50 18.32 3.49 4.00
N PHE A 51 19.16 2.45 3.96
CA PHE A 51 19.66 1.77 5.15
C PHE A 51 21.01 2.31 5.62
N LYS A 52 21.15 2.53 6.93
CA LYS A 52 22.43 2.75 7.61
C LYS A 52 22.55 1.86 8.84
N LYS A 53 23.57 1.00 8.85
CA LYS A 53 23.85 0.10 9.98
C LYS A 53 24.49 0.89 11.12
N ASN A 54 24.05 0.60 12.34
CA ASN A 54 24.62 1.10 13.59
C ASN A 54 24.50 2.62 13.79
N TYR A 55 23.40 3.20 13.31
CA TYR A 55 23.07 4.60 13.50
C TYR A 55 21.67 4.73 14.10
N TRP A 56 21.41 5.85 14.74
CA TRP A 56 20.10 6.17 15.30
C TRP A 56 19.88 7.69 15.42
N ILE A 57 18.62 8.09 15.58
CA ILE A 57 18.22 9.47 15.89
C ILE A 57 17.74 9.52 17.34
N VAL A 58 18.48 10.25 18.18
CA VAL A 58 18.20 10.32 19.61
C VAL A 58 17.03 11.28 19.89
N GLY A 59 16.08 10.85 20.74
CA GLY A 59 15.07 11.74 21.33
C GLY A 59 13.92 12.18 20.43
N HIS A 60 13.76 11.60 19.24
CA HIS A 60 12.73 11.97 18.27
C HIS A 60 11.82 10.80 17.85
N ALA A 61 11.53 9.90 18.78
CA ALA A 61 10.51 8.88 18.58
C ALA A 61 9.11 9.50 18.72
N PHE A 62 8.23 9.29 17.74
CA PHE A 62 6.80 9.54 17.94
C PHE A 62 6.01 8.27 18.24
N HIS A 63 6.56 7.11 17.88
CA HIS A 63 5.96 5.82 18.18
C HIS A 63 7.03 4.74 18.32
N THR A 64 6.86 3.89 19.32
CA THR A 64 7.70 2.71 19.58
C THR A 64 6.81 1.47 19.67
N SER A 65 7.34 0.33 19.27
CA SER A 65 6.63 -0.95 19.27
C SER A 65 7.59 -2.11 19.38
N SER A 66 7.13 -3.23 19.94
CA SER A 66 7.93 -4.45 19.95
C SER A 66 7.73 -5.20 18.64
N VAL A 67 8.82 -5.46 17.93
CA VAL A 67 8.85 -6.24 16.67
C VAL A 67 10.11 -7.08 16.61
N GLN A 68 10.01 -8.29 16.06
CA GLN A 68 11.16 -9.19 15.94
C GLN A 68 11.94 -8.97 14.64
N PHE A 69 11.25 -8.53 13.60
CA PHE A 69 11.80 -8.42 12.26
C PHE A 69 11.78 -6.98 11.78
N LYS A 70 12.90 -6.55 11.18
CA LYS A 70 13.02 -5.21 10.59
C LYS A 70 11.87 -4.90 9.63
N ASP A 71 11.43 -5.88 8.85
CA ASP A 71 10.40 -5.69 7.83
C ASP A 71 9.07 -5.27 8.46
N GLU A 72 8.73 -5.78 9.66
CA GLU A 72 7.57 -5.34 10.42
C GLU A 72 7.69 -3.86 10.82
N CYS A 73 8.86 -3.45 11.29
CA CYS A 73 9.15 -2.04 11.58
C CYS A 73 8.98 -1.13 10.34
N LEU A 74 9.46 -1.59 9.19
CA LEU A 74 9.32 -0.85 7.92
C LEU A 74 7.86 -0.73 7.48
N ARG A 75 7.07 -1.81 7.61
CA ARG A 75 5.62 -1.78 7.33
C ARG A 75 4.89 -0.81 8.26
N MET A 76 5.24 -0.78 9.55
CA MET A 76 4.68 0.19 10.51
C MET A 76 4.98 1.63 10.10
N CYS A 77 6.20 1.90 9.66
CA CYS A 77 6.59 3.23 9.16
C CYS A 77 5.77 3.64 7.92
N LEU A 78 5.65 2.77 6.91
CA LEU A 78 4.87 3.10 5.71
C LEU A 78 3.36 3.23 5.99
N THR A 79 2.81 2.40 6.86
CA THR A 79 1.38 2.46 7.21
C THR A 79 1.02 3.66 8.08
N SER A 80 1.98 4.27 8.79
CA SER A 80 1.73 5.52 9.51
C SER A 80 1.30 6.65 8.55
N SER A 81 1.88 6.68 7.33
CA SER A 81 1.55 7.67 6.30
C SER A 81 0.09 7.57 5.85
N ILE A 82 -0.47 6.36 5.79
CA ILE A 82 -1.90 6.13 5.51
C ILE A 82 -2.78 6.84 6.56
N ARG A 83 -2.31 6.86 7.82
CA ARG A 83 -2.99 7.50 8.97
C ARG A 83 -2.62 8.96 9.17
N LYS A 84 -2.02 9.61 8.15
CA LYS A 84 -1.56 11.01 8.17
C LYS A 84 -0.41 11.31 9.14
N ALA A 85 0.24 10.30 9.68
CA ALA A 85 1.48 10.46 10.45
C ALA A 85 2.68 10.23 9.52
N LYS A 86 3.45 11.27 9.22
CA LYS A 86 4.61 11.15 8.34
C LYS A 86 5.75 10.44 9.08
N CYS A 87 6.03 9.20 8.70
CA CYS A 87 7.26 8.53 9.12
C CYS A 87 8.39 8.93 8.16
N LEU A 88 9.36 9.69 8.65
CA LEU A 88 10.57 10.05 7.89
C LEU A 88 11.70 9.03 8.10
N SER A 89 11.71 8.32 9.23
CA SER A 89 12.65 7.23 9.47
C SER A 89 12.13 6.19 10.46
N ALA A 90 12.72 5.00 10.40
CA ALA A 90 12.50 3.88 11.30
C ALA A 90 13.85 3.34 11.80
N MET A 91 13.87 2.84 13.02
CA MET A 91 15.02 2.22 13.65
C MET A 91 14.60 0.87 14.24
N HIS A 92 15.28 -0.20 13.83
CA HIS A 92 15.07 -1.53 14.38
C HIS A 92 16.25 -1.92 15.26
N VAL A 93 15.97 -2.24 16.52
CA VAL A 93 16.94 -2.69 17.53
C VAL A 93 16.69 -4.19 17.77
N PRO A 94 17.41 -5.09 17.06
CA PRO A 94 17.11 -6.53 17.11
C PRO A 94 17.34 -7.14 18.49
N ASN A 95 18.25 -6.58 19.28
CA ASN A 95 18.58 -7.12 20.60
C ASN A 95 17.42 -6.97 21.60
N ASP A 96 16.59 -5.95 21.41
CA ASP A 96 15.50 -5.59 22.31
C ASP A 96 14.12 -5.82 21.68
N ASP A 97 14.08 -6.44 20.49
CA ASP A 97 12.88 -6.58 19.66
C ASP A 97 12.13 -5.25 19.56
N GLU A 98 12.83 -4.13 19.33
CA GLU A 98 12.24 -2.79 19.34
C GLU A 98 12.24 -2.15 17.95
N CYS A 99 11.11 -1.57 17.57
CA CYS A 99 10.94 -0.64 16.48
C CYS A 99 10.67 0.76 17.01
N VAL A 100 11.40 1.73 16.50
CA VAL A 100 11.20 3.15 16.78
C VAL A 100 10.97 3.87 15.46
N ILE A 101 9.84 4.53 15.29
CA ILE A 101 9.55 5.36 14.11
C ILE A 101 9.53 6.85 14.47
N SER A 102 10.00 7.67 13.54
CA SER A 102 10.28 9.09 13.74
C SER A 102 9.76 9.95 12.59
N ASP A 103 9.33 11.16 12.92
CA ASP A 103 8.99 12.22 11.98
C ASP A 103 10.22 13.08 11.63
N GLN A 104 11.41 12.61 12.03
CA GLN A 104 12.72 13.17 11.72
C GLN A 104 13.57 12.16 10.95
N ASN A 105 14.62 12.65 10.27
CA ASN A 105 15.63 11.84 9.61
C ASN A 105 17.03 12.51 9.75
N GLN A 106 18.06 11.94 9.12
CA GLN A 106 19.43 12.47 9.20
C GLN A 106 19.61 13.87 8.59
N VAL A 107 18.67 14.30 7.75
CA VAL A 107 18.68 15.63 7.13
C VAL A 107 17.99 16.66 8.03
N THR A 108 16.87 16.30 8.65
CA THR A 108 16.12 17.22 9.53
C THR A 108 16.77 17.38 10.91
N LYS A 109 17.49 16.35 11.39
CA LYS A 109 18.18 16.33 12.70
C LYS A 109 19.60 15.73 12.58
N PRO A 110 20.52 16.39 11.86
CA PRO A 110 21.88 15.88 11.66
C PRO A 110 22.65 15.73 12.98
N ASP A 111 22.49 16.69 13.90
CA ASP A 111 23.21 16.69 15.20
C ASP A 111 22.79 15.53 16.13
N LEU A 112 21.63 14.95 15.88
CA LEU A 112 21.08 13.84 16.67
C LEU A 112 21.16 12.51 15.94
N PHE A 113 21.69 12.51 14.71
CA PHE A 113 21.95 11.30 13.93
C PHE A 113 23.34 10.78 14.24
N ILE A 114 23.42 9.90 15.22
CA ILE A 114 24.68 9.50 15.86
C ILE A 114 24.99 8.04 15.51
N GLU A 115 26.27 7.72 15.37
CA GLU A 115 26.73 6.34 15.29
C GLU A 115 26.68 5.72 16.70
N ASN A 116 26.14 4.51 16.83
CA ASN A 116 26.18 3.81 18.11
C ASN A 116 27.63 3.42 18.42
N ASP A 117 28.22 4.13 19.38
CA ASP A 117 29.62 4.06 19.81
C ASP A 117 29.87 3.00 20.90
N THR A 118 28.86 2.18 21.19
CA THR A 118 28.96 1.02 22.08
C THR A 118 28.94 -0.30 21.28
N PRO A 119 29.95 -0.58 20.42
CA PRO A 119 29.99 -1.81 19.65
C PRO A 119 30.02 -3.04 20.59
N GLY A 120 29.00 -3.89 20.46
CA GLY A 120 28.90 -5.16 21.19
C GLY A 120 27.80 -5.22 22.25
N SER A 121 27.21 -4.11 22.67
CA SER A 121 26.06 -4.11 23.58
C SER A 121 24.74 -4.32 22.83
N PHE A 122 24.50 -3.54 21.78
CA PHE A 122 23.35 -3.65 20.90
C PHE A 122 23.67 -3.10 19.51
N THR A 123 22.84 -3.43 18.52
CA THR A 123 22.92 -2.86 17.17
C THR A 123 21.63 -2.14 16.84
N VAL A 124 21.74 -0.98 16.19
CA VAL A 124 20.58 -0.24 15.68
C VAL A 124 20.64 -0.20 14.17
N ASN A 125 19.57 -0.61 13.51
CA ASN A 125 19.45 -0.54 12.06
C ASN A 125 18.57 0.66 11.70
N PHE A 126 19.16 1.71 11.16
CA PHE A 126 18.45 2.91 10.73
C PHE A 126 17.98 2.79 9.30
N PHE A 127 16.75 3.24 9.04
CA PHE A 127 16.09 3.24 7.75
C PHE A 127 15.42 4.58 7.51
N ARG A 128 15.92 5.38 6.56
CA ARG A 128 15.23 6.60 6.13
C ARG A 128 14.16 6.23 5.11
N ASN A 129 12.92 6.68 5.35
CA ASN A 129 11.82 6.51 4.40
C ASN A 129 11.98 7.50 3.25
N ILE A 130 12.23 7.01 2.04
CA ILE A 130 12.32 7.83 0.82
C ILE A 130 11.01 7.82 0.02
N CYS A 131 10.04 6.98 0.38
CA CYS A 131 8.71 7.00 -0.23
C CYS A 131 7.80 8.12 0.33
N VAL A 132 8.21 8.79 1.41
CA VAL A 132 7.43 9.88 2.03
C VAL A 132 7.38 11.16 1.18
N ASP A 133 8.38 11.39 0.33
CA ASP A 133 8.44 12.53 -0.58
C ASP A 133 8.84 12.07 -1.98
N PRO A 134 8.24 12.63 -3.04
CA PRO A 134 8.61 12.28 -4.41
C PRO A 134 10.05 12.71 -4.73
N PRO A 135 10.75 11.95 -5.59
CA PRO A 135 11.94 12.44 -6.26
C PRO A 135 11.63 13.78 -6.96
N ASP A 136 12.56 14.74 -6.91
CA ASP A 136 12.39 16.05 -7.55
C ASP A 136 11.19 16.88 -7.02
N SER A 137 10.96 16.86 -5.71
CA SER A 137 9.84 17.53 -5.05
C SER A 137 9.77 19.06 -5.18
N GLU A 138 10.82 19.73 -5.67
CA GLU A 138 10.81 21.18 -5.88
C GLU A 138 9.97 21.57 -7.10
N GLY A 139 8.80 22.17 -6.86
CA GLY A 139 7.91 22.67 -7.90
C GLY A 139 7.02 21.62 -8.57
N ALA A 140 7.02 20.37 -8.07
CA ALA A 140 6.15 19.32 -8.55
C ALA A 140 4.69 19.55 -8.10
N ASN A 141 3.74 19.37 -9.03
CA ASN A 141 2.34 19.24 -8.69
C ASN A 141 2.11 17.84 -8.07
N ARG A 142 1.49 17.80 -6.89
CA ARG A 142 1.21 16.55 -6.15
C ARG A 142 -0.29 16.30 -6.07
N PHE A 143 -0.68 15.06 -6.30
CA PHE A 143 -2.04 14.57 -6.11
C PHE A 143 -2.03 13.30 -5.28
N GLU A 144 -2.69 13.31 -4.12
CA GLU A 144 -2.79 12.15 -3.23
C GLU A 144 -4.23 11.62 -3.23
N ALA A 145 -4.40 10.38 -3.66
CA ALA A 145 -5.63 9.62 -3.53
C ALA A 145 -5.54 8.70 -2.31
N ARG A 146 -6.37 8.95 -1.29
CA ARG A 146 -6.52 8.06 -0.14
C ARG A 146 -7.57 7.01 -0.43
N LEU A 147 -7.17 5.76 -0.32
CA LEU A 147 -8.05 4.61 -0.50
C LEU A 147 -8.51 4.12 0.87
N GLN A 148 -9.83 4.09 1.05
CA GLN A 148 -10.49 3.35 2.11
C GLN A 148 -11.28 2.24 1.43
N GLY A 149 -10.76 1.02 1.54
CA GLY A 149 -11.22 -0.14 0.81
C GLY A 149 -12.50 -0.77 1.39
N TYR A 150 -13.26 -1.42 0.50
CA TYR A 150 -14.24 -2.43 0.86
C TYR A 150 -13.50 -3.72 1.28
N LYS A 151 -13.86 -4.31 2.43
CA LYS A 151 -13.14 -5.41 3.14
C LYS A 151 -11.90 -5.00 3.95
N GLY A 152 -11.77 -3.73 4.36
CA GLY A 152 -10.84 -3.33 5.43
C GLY A 152 -9.42 -2.95 4.99
N GLY A 153 -9.13 -2.92 3.69
CA GLY A 153 -7.87 -2.38 3.18
C GLY A 153 -7.83 -0.85 3.25
N GLU A 154 -6.67 -0.27 3.53
CA GLU A 154 -6.44 1.17 3.55
C GLU A 154 -5.12 1.46 2.81
N GLY A 155 -5.04 2.60 2.12
CA GLY A 155 -3.83 2.93 1.39
C GLY A 155 -3.80 4.34 0.85
N ILE A 156 -2.65 4.69 0.29
CA ILE A 156 -2.39 5.93 -0.42
C ILE A 156 -1.84 5.60 -1.79
N ILE A 157 -2.30 6.34 -2.79
CA ILE A 157 -1.68 6.42 -4.10
C ILE A 157 -1.34 7.89 -4.28
N GLU A 158 -0.07 8.17 -4.51
CA GLU A 158 0.40 9.52 -4.70
C GLU A 158 1.02 9.68 -6.08
N PHE A 159 0.66 10.77 -6.74
CA PHE A 159 1.20 11.17 -8.03
C PHE A 159 1.94 12.49 -7.89
N ALA A 160 3.09 12.58 -8.54
CA ALA A 160 3.89 13.81 -8.60
C ALA A 160 4.32 14.06 -10.05
N GLN A 161 4.13 15.28 -10.55
CA GLN A 161 4.60 15.66 -11.88
C GLN A 161 5.18 17.08 -11.88
N THR A 162 6.35 17.21 -12.48
CA THR A 162 6.98 18.49 -12.80
C THR A 162 6.82 18.74 -14.29
N SER A 163 6.52 19.97 -14.69
CA SER A 163 6.32 20.32 -16.11
C SER A 163 7.50 19.88 -16.97
N GLY A 164 7.22 19.18 -18.07
CA GLY A 164 8.23 18.63 -18.97
C GLY A 164 8.92 17.36 -18.47
N ARG A 165 8.49 16.78 -17.34
CA ARG A 165 8.94 15.47 -16.85
C ARG A 165 7.77 14.47 -16.80
N ASN A 166 8.12 13.19 -16.80
CA ASN A 166 7.16 12.11 -16.63
C ASN A 166 6.49 12.19 -15.26
N THR A 167 5.21 11.79 -15.19
CA THR A 167 4.53 11.62 -13.91
C THR A 167 5.18 10.48 -13.13
N GLN A 168 5.31 10.66 -11.83
CA GLN A 168 5.76 9.64 -10.90
C GLN A 168 4.59 9.17 -10.05
N VAL A 169 4.57 7.89 -9.70
CA VAL A 169 3.58 7.31 -8.79
C VAL A 169 4.25 6.54 -7.67
N MET A 170 3.69 6.64 -6.47
CA MET A 170 3.98 5.82 -5.31
C MET A 170 2.69 5.22 -4.78
N VAL A 171 2.74 3.97 -4.34
CA VAL A 171 1.60 3.25 -3.79
C VAL A 171 1.98 2.55 -2.50
N VAL A 172 1.20 2.77 -1.44
CA VAL A 172 1.28 2.00 -0.20
C VAL A 172 -0.13 1.60 0.21
N ILE A 173 -0.40 0.31 0.22
CA ILE A 173 -1.70 -0.24 0.60
C ILE A 173 -1.50 -1.39 1.56
N SER A 174 -2.30 -1.42 2.62
CA SER A 174 -2.32 -2.47 3.63
C SER A 174 -3.71 -3.07 3.75
N GLY A 175 -3.80 -4.32 4.22
CA GLY A 175 -5.07 -5.01 4.45
C GLY A 175 -5.72 -5.56 3.16
N LEU A 176 -4.91 -5.88 2.16
CA LEU A 176 -5.35 -6.63 0.97
C LEU A 176 -5.23 -8.14 1.23
N LYS A 177 -5.76 -8.94 0.30
CA LYS A 177 -5.54 -10.39 0.32
C LYS A 177 -4.07 -10.67 0.06
N GLU A 178 -3.45 -11.46 0.91
CA GLU A 178 -2.04 -11.85 0.81
C GLU A 178 -1.71 -12.53 -0.53
N ASN A 179 -0.46 -12.37 -0.99
CA ASN A 179 0.12 -13.06 -2.14
C ASN A 179 -0.74 -12.99 -3.43
N SER A 180 -1.46 -11.88 -3.60
CA SER A 180 -2.40 -11.64 -4.69
C SER A 180 -1.98 -10.46 -5.56
N LEU A 181 -2.40 -10.48 -6.82
CA LEU A 181 -2.18 -9.40 -7.78
C LEU A 181 -3.42 -8.51 -7.84
N TYR A 182 -3.18 -7.21 -7.98
CA TYR A 182 -4.23 -6.22 -8.07
C TYR A 182 -3.95 -5.26 -9.22
N GLU A 183 -4.96 -4.92 -10.02
CA GLU A 183 -4.85 -3.88 -11.03
C GLU A 183 -5.33 -2.54 -10.48
N VAL A 184 -4.53 -1.49 -10.68
CA VAL A 184 -4.92 -0.11 -10.40
C VAL A 184 -5.27 0.54 -11.73
N ALA A 185 -6.46 1.10 -11.81
CA ALA A 185 -6.93 1.80 -13.00
C ALA A 185 -7.39 3.22 -12.67
N LEU A 186 -7.15 4.12 -13.63
CA LEU A 186 -7.74 5.46 -13.63
C LEU A 186 -9.08 5.40 -14.37
N LEU A 187 -10.12 5.92 -13.71
CA LEU A 187 -11.44 6.03 -14.31
C LEU A 187 -11.62 7.43 -14.90
N PRO A 188 -12.18 7.57 -16.11
CA PRO A 188 -12.43 8.87 -16.71
C PRO A 188 -13.44 9.65 -15.86
N GLY A 189 -13.10 10.89 -15.53
CA GLY A 189 -13.99 11.79 -14.78
C GLY A 189 -15.10 12.33 -15.69
N GLY A 190 -16.36 12.10 -15.32
CA GLY A 190 -17.47 12.87 -15.88
C GLY A 190 -17.38 14.32 -15.42
N SER A 191 -17.51 15.29 -16.34
CA SER A 191 -17.47 16.73 -16.03
C SER A 191 -18.56 17.10 -15.00
N GLY A 192 -18.23 17.11 -13.72
CA GLY A 192 -19.15 17.48 -12.64
C GLY A 192 -18.96 16.75 -11.31
N GLU A 193 -18.26 15.61 -11.28
CA GLU A 193 -18.05 14.87 -10.02
C GLU A 193 -16.79 15.36 -9.28
N LYS A 194 -16.99 16.29 -8.33
CA LYS A 194 -15.95 16.67 -7.38
C LYS A 194 -15.68 15.50 -6.42
N GLY A 195 -14.59 14.78 -6.64
CA GLY A 195 -14.04 13.79 -5.72
C GLY A 195 -14.95 12.56 -5.57
N GLY A 196 -14.71 11.53 -6.40
CA GLY A 196 -15.55 10.35 -6.42
C GLY A 196 -15.35 9.48 -5.19
N LYS A 197 -16.45 9.16 -4.49
CA LYS A 197 -16.50 8.01 -3.58
C LYS A 197 -16.12 6.77 -4.38
N CYS A 198 -15.26 5.88 -3.84
CA CYS A 198 -14.99 4.59 -4.48
C CYS A 198 -16.30 3.82 -4.69
N HIS A 199 -16.89 3.90 -5.88
CA HIS A 199 -18.18 3.29 -6.18
C HIS A 199 -17.97 1.80 -6.48
N LYS A 200 -18.75 0.94 -5.82
CA LYS A 200 -18.87 -0.48 -6.19
C LYS A 200 -19.50 -0.54 -7.59
N LYS A 201 -18.71 -0.91 -8.59
CA LYS A 201 -19.11 -1.27 -9.97
C LYS A 201 -20.34 -0.50 -10.47
N ALA A 202 -20.29 0.84 -10.48
CA ALA A 202 -21.16 1.61 -11.36
C ALA A 202 -20.50 1.56 -12.75
N ARG A 203 -21.28 1.27 -13.79
CA ARG A 203 -20.81 1.39 -15.18
C ARG A 203 -20.35 2.83 -15.39
N VAL A 204 -19.03 3.04 -15.36
CA VAL A 204 -18.43 4.25 -15.88
C VAL A 204 -18.27 4.00 -17.37
N ASP A 205 -19.04 4.71 -18.19
CA ASP A 205 -18.88 4.66 -19.64
C ASP A 205 -17.60 5.45 -20.01
N GLY A 206 -16.56 4.72 -20.41
CA GLY A 206 -15.27 5.24 -20.83
C GLY A 206 -14.20 4.14 -20.82
N GLU A 207 -13.13 4.29 -21.60
CA GLU A 207 -12.02 3.32 -21.59
C GLU A 207 -11.27 3.40 -20.27
N GLU A 208 -11.38 2.35 -19.45
CA GLU A 208 -10.60 2.16 -18.23
C GLU A 208 -9.12 2.01 -18.61
N LYS A 209 -8.26 2.85 -18.03
CA LYS A 209 -6.82 2.78 -18.27
C LYS A 209 -6.14 2.16 -17.05
N THR A 210 -5.79 0.88 -17.15
CA THR A 210 -4.94 0.22 -16.16
C THR A 210 -3.57 0.91 -16.16
N ILE A 211 -3.20 1.44 -15.01
CA ILE A 211 -1.98 2.20 -14.84
C ILE A 211 -0.85 1.40 -14.20
N MET A 212 -1.20 0.34 -13.45
CA MET A 212 -0.24 -0.57 -12.86
C MET A 212 -0.87 -1.84 -12.29
N THR A 213 -0.03 -2.84 -12.08
CA THR A 213 -0.35 -4.02 -11.29
C THR A 213 0.45 -3.98 -9.99
N LEU A 214 -0.24 -4.12 -8.87
CA LEU A 214 0.32 -4.25 -7.54
C LEU A 214 0.39 -5.72 -7.15
N GLU A 215 1.47 -6.09 -6.48
CA GLU A 215 1.61 -7.40 -5.85
C GLU A 215 1.61 -7.22 -4.34
N THR A 216 0.76 -7.97 -3.65
CA THR A 216 0.73 -8.02 -2.19
C THR A 216 1.69 -9.07 -1.66
N ASP A 217 2.35 -8.74 -0.55
CA ASP A 217 3.18 -9.69 0.18
C ASP A 217 2.33 -10.62 1.08
N HIS A 218 3.02 -11.45 1.86
CA HIS A 218 2.42 -12.37 2.82
C HIS A 218 1.71 -11.70 4.00
N THR A 219 1.78 -10.37 4.12
CA THR A 219 1.05 -9.59 5.13
C THR A 219 -0.17 -8.89 4.53
N GLY A 220 -0.41 -9.05 3.23
CA GLY A 220 -1.47 -8.33 2.52
C GLY A 220 -1.10 -6.87 2.26
N MET A 221 0.19 -6.53 2.29
CA MET A 221 0.68 -5.20 1.99
C MET A 221 1.20 -5.15 0.55
N ALA A 222 0.81 -4.12 -0.19
CA ALA A 222 1.37 -3.79 -1.49
C ALA A 222 2.14 -2.46 -1.39
N VAL A 223 3.37 -2.48 -1.88
CA VAL A 223 4.24 -1.30 -1.95
C VAL A 223 4.73 -1.15 -3.38
N GLU A 224 4.53 0.03 -3.95
CA GLU A 224 5.23 0.49 -5.14
C GLU A 224 6.01 1.76 -4.77
N PRO A 225 7.35 1.71 -4.73
CA PRO A 225 8.18 2.89 -4.62
C PRO A 225 7.95 3.85 -5.79
N TRP A 226 8.43 5.09 -5.64
CA TRP A 226 8.34 6.09 -6.70
C TRP A 226 8.91 5.57 -8.01
N ARG A 227 8.07 5.53 -9.05
CA ARG A 227 8.46 5.14 -10.40
C ARG A 227 7.83 6.05 -11.44
N ASN A 228 8.52 6.22 -12.57
CA ASN A 228 8.00 6.98 -13.69
C ASN A 228 6.84 6.22 -14.36
N MET A 229 5.90 6.99 -14.87
CA MET A 229 4.77 6.56 -15.67
C MET A 229 4.73 7.36 -16.96
N ASP A 230 4.38 6.67 -18.04
CA ASP A 230 4.15 7.30 -19.35
C ASP A 230 2.71 7.82 -19.43
N LEU A 231 2.41 8.80 -18.58
CA LEU A 231 1.10 9.45 -18.42
C LEU A 231 1.30 10.90 -17.98
N ASP A 232 0.51 11.81 -18.54
CA ASP A 232 0.37 13.19 -18.03
C ASP A 232 -0.97 13.30 -17.29
N ILE A 233 -0.91 13.32 -15.96
CA ILE A 233 -2.12 13.25 -15.12
C ILE A 233 -2.72 14.65 -14.89
N PHE A 234 -1.97 15.71 -15.19
CA PHE A 234 -2.41 17.10 -14.97
C PHE A 234 -2.89 17.80 -16.26
N GLU A 235 -2.52 17.30 -17.46
CA GLU A 235 -3.08 17.75 -18.73
C GLU A 235 -4.36 17.00 -19.13
N GLU A 236 -4.45 15.71 -18.81
CA GLU A 236 -5.69 14.95 -18.99
C GLU A 236 -6.64 15.31 -17.82
N ASN A 237 -7.90 15.67 -18.06
CA ASN A 237 -8.91 15.96 -17.02
C ASN A 237 -9.31 14.69 -16.22
N VAL A 238 -8.34 13.87 -15.80
CA VAL A 238 -8.46 12.61 -15.06
C VAL A 238 -8.56 12.94 -13.57
N VAL A 239 -9.45 13.86 -13.22
CA VAL A 239 -9.79 14.13 -11.83
C VAL A 239 -11.07 13.37 -11.55
N GLY A 240 -10.96 12.24 -10.86
CA GLY A 240 -12.17 11.57 -10.42
C GLY A 240 -11.95 10.42 -9.47
N LEU A 241 -11.39 9.32 -9.95
CA LEU A 241 -11.63 8.01 -9.36
C LEU A 241 -10.46 7.05 -9.65
N VAL A 242 -9.85 6.51 -8.59
CA VAL A 242 -8.88 5.42 -8.67
C VAL A 242 -9.56 4.12 -8.24
N ARG A 243 -9.39 3.06 -9.02
CA ARG A 243 -9.98 1.74 -8.76
C ARG A 243 -8.89 0.68 -8.56
N ILE A 244 -9.16 -0.28 -7.68
CA ILE A 244 -8.32 -1.46 -7.47
C ILE A 244 -9.16 -2.73 -7.63
N GLU A 245 -8.71 -3.64 -8.49
CA GLU A 245 -9.36 -4.94 -8.76
C GLU A 245 -8.40 -6.10 -8.50
N ASN A 246 -8.92 -7.28 -8.11
CA ASN A 246 -8.16 -8.51 -7.87
C ASN A 246 -8.57 -9.60 -8.86
#